data_AF-A0A1M6L8G8-F1
#
_entry.id   AF-A0A1M6L8G8-F1
#
_cell.length_a   1.000
_cell.length_b   1.000
_cell.length_c   1.000
_cell.angle_alpha   90.00
_cell.angle_beta   90.00
_cell.angle_gamma   90.00
#
_symmetry.space_group_name_H-M   'P 1'
#
loop_
_entity.id
_entity.type
_entity.pdbx_description
1 polymer ?
#
loop_
_entity_poly.entity_id
_entity_poly.type
_entity_poly.pdbx_seq_one_letter_code
_entity_poly.pdbx_strand_id
1 'polypeptide(L)'
;MERFRKYMGKEISPENLKDTERINYLGITCTYLPDPPEDFDEFEFSMDFNEQENIVITVAIESGKVKRVMFSAADKENPHEIRSLTPSQIEELLLNKGDQLVQFFEFITK
;
A
#
# COMPACT_ATOMS: atom_id res chain seq x y z
N MET A 1 6.33 7.78 9.41
CA MET A 1 7.08 6.78 8.62
C MET A 1 7.76 5.71 9.46
N GLU A 2 8.30 6.01 10.64
CA GLU A 2 9.03 5.04 11.47
C GLU A 2 8.22 3.78 11.82
N ARG A 3 6.90 3.90 12.01
CA ARG A 3 6.00 2.77 12.26
C ARG A 3 5.99 1.67 11.19
N PHE A 4 6.33 2.01 9.94
CA PHE A 4 6.35 1.06 8.82
C PHE A 4 7.73 0.46 8.58
N ARG A 5 8.76 0.99 9.24
CA ARG A 5 10.14 0.53 9.06
C ARG A 5 10.31 -0.95 9.41
N LYS A 6 9.52 -1.46 10.36
CA LYS A 6 9.53 -2.87 10.79
C LYS A 6 9.13 -3.87 9.70
N TYR A 7 8.53 -3.41 8.61
CA TYR A 7 8.14 -4.26 7.48
C TYR A 7 9.20 -4.29 6.36
N MET A 8 10.18 -3.40 6.40
CA MET A 8 11.27 -3.41 5.42
C MET A 8 12.12 -4.67 5.60
N GLY A 9 12.35 -5.39 4.51
CA GLY A 9 13.08 -6.66 4.47
C GLY A 9 12.27 -7.88 4.90
N LYS A 10 11.00 -7.71 5.31
CA LYS A 10 10.11 -8.84 5.56
C LYS A 10 9.71 -9.51 4.26
N GLU A 11 9.46 -10.81 4.34
CA GLU A 11 8.93 -11.57 3.21
C GLU A 11 7.45 -11.27 3.04
N ILE A 12 7.02 -11.17 1.78
CA ILE A 12 5.60 -11.07 1.49
C ILE A 12 4.93 -12.44 1.64
N SER A 13 3.64 -12.43 1.91
CA SER A 13 2.77 -13.59 1.86
C SER A 13 1.96 -13.54 0.57
N PRO A 14 2.36 -14.26 -0.50
CA PRO A 14 1.61 -14.28 -1.76
C PRO A 14 0.17 -14.76 -1.59
N GLU A 15 -0.07 -15.69 -0.65
CA GLU A 15 -1.40 -16.16 -0.31
C GLU A 15 -2.28 -15.04 0.29
N ASN A 16 -1.74 -14.22 1.18
CA ASN A 16 -2.48 -13.11 1.79
C ASN A 16 -2.67 -11.94 0.81
N LEU A 17 -1.73 -11.74 -0.13
CA LEU A 17 -1.87 -10.75 -1.20
C LEU A 17 -3.04 -11.08 -2.15
N LYS A 18 -3.40 -12.36 -2.29
CA LYS A 18 -4.54 -12.82 -3.09
C LYS A 18 -5.88 -12.80 -2.34
N ASP A 19 -5.87 -12.58 -1.03
CA ASP A 19 -7.07 -12.49 -0.20
C ASP A 19 -7.71 -11.09 -0.32
N THR A 20 -8.36 -10.86 -1.46
CA THR A 20 -8.99 -9.57 -1.78
C THR A 20 -10.12 -9.23 -0.81
N GLU A 21 -10.85 -10.22 -0.28
CA GLU A 21 -11.89 -9.97 0.72
C GLU A 21 -11.31 -9.38 2.00
N ARG A 22 -10.21 -9.95 2.50
CA ARG A 22 -9.54 -9.45 3.70
C ARG A 22 -8.91 -8.08 3.48
N ILE A 23 -8.32 -7.85 2.32
CA ILE A 23 -7.72 -6.55 1.95
C ILE A 23 -8.82 -5.48 1.84
N ASN A 24 -9.94 -5.79 1.19
CA ASN A 24 -11.10 -4.90 1.07
C ASN A 24 -11.72 -4.55 2.44
N TYR A 25 -11.77 -5.52 3.37
CA TYR A 25 -12.22 -5.27 4.75
C TYR A 25 -11.38 -4.21 5.48
N LEU A 26 -10.10 -4.06 5.11
CA LEU A 26 -9.23 -3.01 5.65
C LEU A 26 -9.42 -1.66 4.95
N GLY A 27 -10.34 -1.56 3.99
CA GLY A 27 -10.58 -0.35 3.19
C GLY A 27 -9.49 -0.10 2.14
N ILE A 28 -8.79 -1.16 1.73
CA ILE A 28 -7.74 -1.14 0.71
C ILE A 28 -8.21 -2.01 -0.46
N THR A 29 -7.97 -1.59 -1.69
CA THR A 29 -8.27 -2.35 -2.89
C THR A 29 -6.96 -2.69 -3.59
N CYS A 30 -6.79 -3.92 -4.05
CA CYS A 30 -5.65 -4.27 -4.89
C CYS A 30 -5.89 -3.81 -6.33
N THR A 31 -4.99 -2.98 -6.87
CA THR A 31 -5.09 -2.43 -8.23
C THR A 31 -4.12 -3.14 -9.19
N TYR A 32 -2.98 -3.62 -8.69
CA TYR A 32 -2.02 -4.37 -9.49
C TYR A 32 -1.29 -5.42 -8.63
N LEU A 33 -1.34 -6.68 -9.07
CA LEU A 33 -0.69 -7.83 -8.43
C LEU A 33 -0.09 -8.77 -9.49
N PRO A 34 1.23 -8.71 -9.74
CA PRO A 34 1.93 -9.73 -10.51
C PRO A 34 1.72 -11.14 -9.93
N ASP A 35 1.40 -12.11 -10.79
CA ASP A 35 1.22 -13.51 -10.41
C ASP A 35 1.75 -14.47 -11.53
N PRO A 36 2.86 -15.19 -11.30
CA PRO A 36 3.70 -15.15 -10.09
C PRO A 36 4.51 -13.85 -10.00
N PRO A 37 4.89 -13.40 -8.78
CA PRO A 37 5.84 -12.31 -8.64
C PRO A 37 7.24 -12.75 -9.09
N GLU A 38 7.91 -11.88 -9.85
CA GLU A 38 9.31 -11.99 -10.25
C GLU A 38 10.25 -11.58 -9.10
N ASP A 39 11.56 -11.70 -9.35
CA ASP A 39 12.58 -11.29 -8.39
C ASP A 39 12.51 -9.80 -8.05
N PHE A 40 12.04 -8.96 -8.97
CA PHE A 40 11.82 -7.53 -8.78
C PHE A 40 10.44 -7.16 -9.30
N ASP A 41 9.56 -6.78 -8.40
CA ASP A 41 8.19 -6.42 -8.77
C ASP A 41 7.64 -5.32 -7.87
N GLU A 42 6.60 -4.65 -8.37
CA GLU A 42 5.83 -3.67 -7.60
C GLU A 42 4.38 -4.12 -7.52
N PHE A 43 3.84 -4.10 -6.31
CA PHE A 43 2.42 -4.29 -6.05
C PHE A 43 1.77 -2.93 -5.84
N GLU A 44 0.56 -2.76 -6.36
CA GLU A 44 -0.20 -1.53 -6.20
C GLU A 44 -1.55 -1.79 -5.52
N PHE A 45 -1.84 -0.91 -4.58
CA PHE A 45 -3.12 -0.88 -3.87
C PHE A 45 -3.63 0.55 -3.82
N SER A 46 -4.93 0.71 -3.67
CA SER A 46 -5.59 2.00 -3.47
C SER A 46 -6.42 2.00 -2.20
N MET A 47 -6.59 3.17 -1.58
CA MET A 47 -7.52 3.38 -0.48
C MET A 47 -8.14 4.77 -0.54
N ASP A 48 -9.39 4.87 -0.12
CA ASP A 48 -10.06 6.18 0.01
C ASP A 48 -9.33 7.07 1.02
N PHE A 49 -9.04 8.30 0.60
CA PHE A 49 -8.40 9.30 1.44
C PHE A 49 -9.35 10.44 1.80
N ASN A 50 -9.81 11.19 0.79
CA ASN A 50 -10.75 12.30 0.93
C ASN A 50 -11.76 12.29 -0.24
N GLU A 51 -12.55 13.35 -0.38
CA GLU A 51 -13.57 13.45 -1.43
C GLU A 51 -12.98 13.47 -2.85
N GLN A 52 -11.76 13.96 -3.02
CA GLN A 52 -11.13 14.20 -4.32
C GLN A 52 -10.04 13.17 -4.65
N GLU A 53 -9.45 12.53 -3.64
CA GLU A 53 -8.22 11.75 -3.80
C GLU A 53 -8.28 10.39 -3.14
N ASN A 54 -7.57 9.45 -3.75
CA ASN A 54 -7.19 8.17 -3.18
C ASN A 54 -5.72 8.17 -2.80
N ILE A 55 -5.35 7.39 -1.78
CA ILE A 55 -3.95 7.02 -1.59
C ILE A 55 -3.65 5.82 -2.48
N VAL A 56 -2.57 5.92 -3.24
CA VAL A 56 -1.91 4.81 -3.91
C VAL A 56 -0.79 4.31 -3.01
N ILE A 57 -0.80 3.01 -2.71
CA ILE A 57 0.19 2.31 -1.92
C ILE A 57 0.99 1.43 -2.87
N THR A 58 2.26 1.76 -3.07
CA THR A 58 3.18 0.96 -3.88
C THR A 58 4.12 0.19 -2.98
N VAL A 59 4.14 -1.14 -3.11
CA VAL A 59 5.04 -2.04 -2.38
C VAL A 59 6.01 -2.66 -3.37
N ALA A 60 7.25 -2.19 -3.40
CA ALA A 60 8.29 -2.78 -4.23
C ALA A 60 9.00 -3.90 -3.47
N ILE A 61 9.20 -5.03 -4.13
CA ILE A 61 9.89 -6.19 -3.61
C ILE A 61 11.18 -6.49 -4.36
N GLU A 62 12.11 -7.14 -3.66
CA GLU A 62 13.28 -7.78 -4.25
C GLU A 62 13.47 -9.14 -3.56
N SER A 63 13.56 -10.21 -4.35
CA SER A 63 13.67 -11.60 -3.89
C SER A 63 12.59 -11.95 -2.86
N GLY A 64 11.33 -11.57 -3.15
CA GLY A 64 10.18 -11.81 -2.27
C GLY A 64 10.12 -10.96 -1.00
N LYS A 65 11.04 -10.00 -0.81
CA LYS A 65 11.12 -9.16 0.39
C LYS A 65 10.79 -7.71 0.10
N VAL A 66 10.09 -7.06 1.01
CA VAL A 66 9.75 -5.64 0.88
C VAL A 66 11.02 -4.79 0.89
N LYS A 67 11.25 -4.04 -0.18
CA LYS A 67 12.37 -3.08 -0.28
C LYS A 67 11.95 -1.65 -0.09
N ARG A 68 10.75 -1.31 -0.57
CA ARG A 68 10.25 0.06 -0.53
C ARG A 68 8.74 0.04 -0.41
N VAL A 69 8.23 0.97 0.38
CA VAL A 69 6.81 1.31 0.45
C VAL A 69 6.68 2.79 0.15
N MET A 70 5.81 3.14 -0.80
CA MET A 70 5.51 4.52 -1.16
C MET A 70 4.01 4.78 -1.00
N PHE A 71 3.69 6.00 -0.55
CA PHE A 71 2.33 6.51 -0.49
C PHE A 71 2.25 7.75 -1.37
N SER A 72 1.34 7.72 -2.33
CA SER A 72 1.08 8.83 -3.26
C SER A 72 -0.40 9.16 -3.25
N ALA A 73 -0.77 10.35 -3.70
CA ALA A 73 -2.15 10.70 -3.97
C ALA A 73 -2.45 10.49 -5.46
N ALA A 74 -3.62 9.95 -5.76
CA ALA A 74 -4.20 9.93 -7.10
C ALA A 74 -5.56 10.64 -7.08
N ASP A 75 -5.78 11.50 -8.06
CA ASP A 75 -7.07 12.16 -8.26
C ASP A 75 -8.15 11.13 -8.63
N LYS A 76 -9.36 11.26 -8.08
CA LYS A 76 -10.45 10.31 -8.33
C LYS A 76 -11.06 10.43 -9.72
N GLU A 77 -11.06 11.63 -10.31
CA GLU A 77 -11.53 11.88 -11.68
C GLU A 77 -10.44 11.55 -12.71
N ASN A 78 -9.16 11.65 -12.33
CA ASN A 78 -8.00 11.29 -13.14
C ASN A 78 -6.99 10.39 -12.40
N PRO A 79 -7.26 9.08 -12.23
CA PRO A 79 -6.42 8.18 -11.41
C PRO A 79 -4.98 7.99 -11.88
N HIS A 80 -4.67 8.37 -13.13
CA HIS A 80 -3.31 8.31 -13.67
C HIS A 80 -2.44 9.51 -13.24
N GLU A 81 -3.07 10.55 -12.69
CA GLU A 81 -2.38 11.71 -12.15
C GLU A 81 -1.92 11.43 -10.71
N ILE A 82 -0.77 10.75 -10.62
CA ILE A 82 -0.16 10.40 -9.34
C ILE A 82 0.82 11.49 -8.92
N ARG A 83 0.66 11.97 -7.69
CA ARG A 83 1.55 12.98 -7.08
C ARG A 83 2.00 12.56 -5.69
N SER A 84 3.13 13.10 -5.27
CA SER A 84 3.58 12.98 -3.88
C SER A 84 2.57 13.62 -2.92
N LEU A 85 2.42 13.02 -1.74
CA LEU A 85 1.66 13.61 -0.65
C LEU A 85 2.38 14.85 -0.11
N THR A 86 1.63 15.89 0.21
CA THR A 86 2.16 17.04 0.95
C THR A 86 2.41 16.64 2.42
N PRO A 87 3.22 17.40 3.18
CA PRO A 87 3.44 17.12 4.60
C PRO A 87 2.14 17.00 5.42
N SER A 88 1.17 17.89 5.17
CA SER A 88 -0.13 17.85 5.86
C SER A 88 -0.93 16.59 5.51
N GLN A 89 -0.90 16.16 4.24
CA GLN A 89 -1.56 14.92 3.82
C GLN A 89 -0.91 13.67 4.42
N ILE A 90 0.41 13.69 4.59
CA ILE A 90 1.12 12.61 5.29
C ILE A 90 0.65 12.54 6.75
N GLU A 91 0.59 13.67 7.45
CA GLU A 91 0.12 13.72 8.84
C GLU A 91 -1.33 13.21 8.96
N GLU A 92 -2.21 13.66 8.08
CA GLU A 92 -3.61 13.24 8.03
C GLU A 92 -3.75 11.74 7.73
N LEU A 93 -2.99 11.22 6.77
CA LEU A 93 -2.97 9.80 6.44
C LEU A 93 -2.53 8.95 7.64
N LEU A 94 -1.46 9.38 8.31
CA LEU A 94 -0.93 8.68 9.47
C LEU A 94 -1.91 8.72 10.65
N LEU A 95 -2.63 9.83 10.84
CA LEU A 95 -3.61 10.00 11.90
C LEU A 95 -4.88 9.17 11.66
N ASN A 96 -5.45 9.25 10.46
CA ASN A 96 -6.80 8.73 10.19
C ASN A 96 -6.81 7.28 9.69
N LYS A 97 -5.81 6.89 8.91
CA LYS A 97 -5.71 5.54 8.31
C LYS A 97 -4.57 4.73 8.92
N GLY A 98 -4.13 5.20 10.09
CA GLY A 98 -2.87 4.84 10.67
C GLY A 98 -2.71 3.34 10.89
N ASP A 99 -3.65 2.88 11.69
CA ASP A 99 -3.72 1.52 12.19
C ASP A 99 -4.21 0.55 11.11
N GLN A 100 -5.03 1.03 10.16
CA GLN A 100 -5.47 0.22 9.02
C GLN A 100 -4.27 -0.18 8.15
N LEU A 101 -3.37 0.76 7.86
CA LEU A 101 -2.14 0.48 7.11
C LEU A 101 -1.23 -0.48 7.89
N VAL A 102 -1.14 -0.35 9.21
CA VAL A 102 -0.36 -1.29 10.06
C VAL A 102 -0.94 -2.70 9.98
N GLN A 103 -2.26 -2.84 10.11
CA GLN A 103 -2.95 -4.14 9.98
C GLN A 103 -2.76 -4.75 8.60
N PHE A 104 -2.81 -3.92 7.56
CA PHE A 104 -2.52 -4.36 6.18
C PHE A 104 -1.12 -4.93 6.05
N PHE A 105 -0.09 -4.19 6.47
CA PHE A 105 1.29 -4.69 6.39
C PHE A 105 1.54 -5.89 7.30
N GLU A 106 0.91 -5.97 8.48
CA GLU A 106 0.97 -7.17 9.33
C GLU A 106 0.32 -8.39 8.68
N PHE A 107 -0.72 -8.18 7.86
CA PHE A 107 -1.36 -9.24 7.12
C PHE A 107 -0.51 -9.71 5.92
N ILE A 108 0.02 -8.79 5.11
CA ILE A 108 0.70 -9.16 3.86
C ILE A 108 2.19 -9.53 4.04
N THR A 109 2.75 -9.40 5.24
CA THR A 109 4.17 -9.72 5.51
C THR A 109 4.37 -10.78 6.60
N LYS A 110 5.49 -11.50 6.55
CA LYS A 110 5.96 -12.47 7.55
C LYS A 110 7.18 -11.92 8.28
#